data_AF-J9DKC6-F1
#
_entry.id   AF-J9DKC6-F1
#
_cell.length_a   1.000
_cell.length_b   1.000
_cell.length_c   1.000
_cell.angle_alpha   90.00
_cell.angle_beta   90.00
_cell.angle_gamma   90.00
#
_symmetry.space_group_name_H-M   'P 1'
#
loop_
_entity.id
_entity.type
_entity.pdbx_description
1 polymer ?
#
loop_
_entity_poly.entity_id
_entity_poly.type
_entity_poly.pdbx_seq_one_letter_code
_entity_poly.pdbx_strand_id
1 'polypeptide(L)'
;ISLVQFTREPVLEFSFRKHNCKPCLLADIGDTEYISDLNSVDNIIHKVVKYGFSKRRGDRDEVPNVLVMITNGMSSGQFHE
;
A
#
# COMPACT_ATOMS: atom_id res chain seq x y z
N ILE A 1 -0.59 -2.12 10.43
CA ILE A 1 -0.69 -1.25 9.23
C ILE A 1 0.16 -1.88 8.14
N SER A 2 -0.17 -1.69 6.86
CA SER A 2 0.64 -2.11 5.73
C SER A 2 1.07 -0.89 4.93
N LEU A 3 2.26 -0.91 4.36
CA LEU A 3 2.78 0.12 3.45
C LEU A 3 3.06 -0.53 2.10
N VAL A 4 2.54 0.11 1.05
CA VAL A 4 2.76 -0.28 -0.35
C VAL A 4 3.19 0.97 -1.09
N GLN A 5 4.35 0.92 -1.74
CA GLN A 5 4.73 1.92 -2.74
C GLN A 5 4.21 1.48 -4.10
N PHE A 6 3.76 2.43 -4.92
CA PHE A 6 3.28 2.16 -6.26
C PHE A 6 4.09 2.96 -7.28
N THR A 7 4.62 2.24 -8.27
CA THR A 7 5.22 2.79 -9.49
C THR A 7 4.59 2.04 -10.68
N ARG A 8 5.38 1.31 -11.48
CA ARG A 8 4.89 0.37 -12.50
C ARG A 8 4.20 -0.86 -11.88
N GLU A 9 4.75 -1.36 -10.79
CA GLU A 9 4.19 -2.49 -10.04
C GLU A 9 4.16 -2.16 -8.54
N PRO A 10 3.20 -2.69 -7.78
CA PRO A 10 3.12 -2.46 -6.34
C PRO A 10 4.27 -3.18 -5.63
N VAL A 11 4.98 -2.44 -4.80
CA VAL A 11 6.02 -2.95 -3.90
C VAL A 11 5.45 -2.95 -2.48
N LEU A 12 5.35 -4.13 -1.86
CA LEU A 12 4.99 -4.23 -0.45
C LEU A 12 6.25 -4.01 0.40
N GLU A 13 6.37 -2.82 0.98
CA GLU A 13 7.40 -2.51 1.98
C GLU A 13 7.20 -3.35 3.24
N PHE A 14 5.95 -3.37 3.74
CA PHE A 14 5.57 -4.25 4.82
C PHE A 14 4.09 -4.57 4.88
N SER A 15 3.79 -5.78 5.35
CA SER A 15 2.44 -6.30 5.54
C SER A 15 1.89 -6.00 6.94
N PHE A 16 0.59 -6.22 7.16
CA PHE A 16 -0.04 -6.09 8.47
C PHE A 16 0.59 -6.99 9.55
N ARG A 17 1.32 -8.04 9.16
CA ARG A 17 2.01 -8.96 10.09
C ARG A 17 3.33 -8.44 10.65
N LYS A 18 4.00 -7.48 9.98
CA LYS A 18 5.41 -7.16 10.28
C LYS A 18 5.57 -6.50 11.66
N HIS A 19 4.66 -5.61 12.05
CA HIS A 19 4.82 -4.80 13.26
C HIS A 19 3.67 -4.98 14.25
N ASN A 20 4.04 -5.20 15.50
CA ASN A 20 3.15 -5.20 16.67
C ASN A 20 3.50 -4.07 17.67
N CYS A 21 4.47 -3.20 17.33
CA CYS A 21 4.93 -2.08 18.16
C CYS A 21 4.99 -0.78 17.36
N LYS A 22 4.50 0.32 17.96
CA LYS A 22 4.50 1.65 17.33
C LYS A 22 5.90 2.17 17.03
N PRO A 23 6.91 2.09 17.93
CA PRO A 23 8.26 2.54 17.62
C PRO A 23 8.88 1.79 16.43
N CYS A 24 8.67 0.48 16.36
CA CYS A 24 9.19 -0.37 15.29
C CYS A 24 8.56 -0.03 13.93
N LEU A 25 7.25 0.21 13.92
CA LEU A 25 6.52 0.67 12.74
C LEU A 25 7.06 2.03 12.25
N LEU A 26 7.27 2.98 13.16
CA LEU A 26 7.77 4.30 12.80
C LEU A 26 9.21 4.26 12.28
N ALA A 27 10.07 3.43 12.87
CA ALA A 27 11.43 3.22 12.39
C ALA A 27 11.44 2.65 10.96
N ASP A 28 10.66 1.59 10.70
CA ASP A 28 10.61 0.95 9.38
C ASP A 28 10.02 1.87 8.29
N ILE A 29 9.05 2.72 8.64
CA ILE A 29 8.57 3.79 7.76
C ILE A 29 9.68 4.79 7.45
N GLY A 30 10.45 5.20 8.48
CA GLY A 30 11.56 6.14 8.33
C GLY A 30 12.72 5.60 7.49
N ASP A 31 12.94 4.29 7.55
CA ASP A 31 13.98 3.58 6.79
C ASP A 31 13.52 3.15 5.38
N THR A 32 12.25 3.36 5.04
CA THR A 32 11.71 3.00 3.72
C THR A 32 12.28 3.93 2.65
N GLU A 33 13.01 3.36 1.68
CA GLU A 33 13.54 4.11 0.55
C GLU A 33 12.43 4.53 -0.43
N TYR A 34 12.52 5.76 -0.95
CA TYR A 34 11.57 6.25 -1.96
C TYR A 34 11.91 5.68 -3.34
N ILE A 35 10.96 4.97 -3.95
CA ILE A 35 11.10 4.50 -5.34
C ILE A 35 10.70 5.60 -6.31
N SER A 36 11.68 6.17 -7.00
CA SER A 36 11.48 7.16 -8.07
C SER A 36 11.36 6.48 -9.44
N ASP A 37 10.19 5.95 -9.76
CA ASP A 37 9.84 5.60 -11.15
C ASP A 37 8.39 5.97 -11.44
N LEU A 38 8.19 7.12 -12.07
CA LEU A 38 6.87 7.69 -12.32
C LEU A 38 6.33 7.17 -13.66
N ASN A 39 5.93 5.90 -13.68
CA ASN A 39 5.13 5.38 -14.78
C ASN A 39 3.68 5.27 -14.33
N SER A 40 2.78 5.91 -15.07
CA SER A 40 1.33 5.84 -14.85
C SER A 40 0.85 4.41 -15.06
N VAL A 41 0.20 3.86 -14.04
CA VAL A 41 -0.44 2.54 -14.11
C VAL A 41 -1.94 2.77 -14.11
N ASP A 42 -2.61 2.27 -15.13
CA ASP A 42 -4.06 2.15 -15.09
C ASP A 42 -4.45 1.14 -14.01
N ASN A 43 -5.53 1.42 -13.29
CA ASN A 43 -6.07 0.52 -12.28
C ASN A 43 -5.17 0.23 -11.06
N ILE A 44 -4.34 1.21 -10.65
CA ILE A 44 -3.47 1.14 -9.46
C ILE A 44 -4.21 0.64 -8.22
N ILE A 45 -5.43 1.14 -8.02
CA ILE A 45 -6.19 0.92 -6.80
C ILE A 45 -6.61 -0.53 -6.68
N HIS A 46 -7.12 -1.12 -7.77
CA HIS A 46 -7.52 -2.51 -7.76
C HIS A 46 -6.32 -3.45 -7.56
N LYS A 47 -5.15 -3.10 -8.14
CA LYS A 47 -3.90 -3.81 -7.87
C LYS A 47 -3.50 -3.71 -6.39
N VAL A 48 -3.49 -2.51 -5.80
CA VAL A 48 -3.10 -2.28 -4.40
C VAL A 48 -4.06 -2.97 -3.44
N VAL A 49 -5.38 -2.88 -3.67
CA VAL A 49 -6.40 -3.52 -2.83
C VAL A 49 -6.21 -5.03 -2.85
N LYS A 50 -6.11 -5.65 -4.04
CA LYS A 50 -5.92 -7.10 -4.18
C LYS A 50 -4.60 -7.58 -3.60
N TYR A 51 -3.56 -6.74 -3.67
CA TYR A 51 -2.22 -7.11 -3.22
C TYR A 51 -2.04 -6.93 -1.72
N GLY A 52 -2.50 -5.82 -1.14
CA GLY A 52 -2.33 -5.44 0.26
C GLY A 52 -3.29 -6.16 1.20
N PHE A 53 -4.59 -6.14 0.89
CA PHE A 53 -5.64 -6.73 1.72
C PHE A 53 -5.77 -8.23 1.44
N SER A 54 -5.00 -9.03 2.17
CA SER A 54 -5.10 -10.50 2.11
C SER A 54 -4.79 -11.15 3.45
N LYS A 55 -5.49 -12.25 3.76
CA LYS A 55 -5.26 -13.05 4.99
C LYS A 55 -3.80 -13.47 5.16
N ARG A 56 -3.14 -13.80 4.05
CA ARG A 56 -1.71 -14.16 4.03
C ARG A 56 -0.84 -13.01 4.55
N ARG A 57 -1.22 -11.76 4.28
CA ARG A 57 -0.54 -10.52 4.72
C ARG A 57 -1.05 -9.97 6.05
N GLY A 58 -1.97 -10.67 6.72
CA GLY A 58 -2.48 -10.29 8.05
C GLY A 58 -3.75 -9.43 8.01
N ASP A 59 -4.43 -9.37 6.86
CA ASP A 59 -5.79 -8.84 6.79
C ASP A 59 -6.77 -9.70 7.59
N ARG A 60 -7.84 -9.08 8.09
CA ARG A 60 -8.85 -9.65 8.99
C ARG A 60 -10.24 -9.37 8.45
N ASP A 61 -10.95 -10.43 8.06
CA ASP A 61 -12.28 -10.32 7.41
C ASP A 61 -13.31 -9.58 8.26
N GLU A 62 -13.19 -9.65 9.59
CA GLU A 62 -14.10 -9.04 10.55
C GLU A 62 -13.82 -7.54 10.82
N VAL A 63 -12.82 -6.95 10.17
CA VAL A 63 -12.42 -5.54 10.38
C VAL A 63 -12.50 -4.76 9.07
N PRO A 64 -13.07 -3.53 9.08
CA PRO A 64 -13.12 -2.69 7.89
C PRO A 64 -11.73 -2.37 7.34
N ASN A 65 -11.56 -2.57 6.03
CA ASN A 65 -10.35 -2.21 5.31
C ASN A 65 -10.38 -0.72 4.94
N VAL A 66 -9.30 -0.01 5.30
CA VAL A 66 -9.13 1.42 5.03
C VAL A 66 -7.86 1.62 4.21
N LEU A 67 -8.00 2.22 3.03
CA LEU A 67 -6.88 2.62 2.17
C LEU A 67 -6.66 4.13 2.29
N VAL A 68 -5.45 4.53 2.70
CA VAL A 68 -5.00 5.93 2.64
C VAL A 68 -4.02 6.04 1.48
N MET A 69 -4.40 6.78 0.44
CA MET A 69 -3.57 6.97 -0.76
C MET A 69 -2.93 8.35 -0.74
N ILE A 70 -1.60 8.40 -0.93
CA ILE A 70 -0.83 9.63 -1.05
C ILE A 70 -0.25 9.66 -2.46
N THR A 71 -0.57 10.70 -3.24
CA THR A 71 -0.11 10.90 -4.61
C THR A 71 0.21 12.36 -4.83
N ASN A 72 1.20 12.64 -5.68
CA ASN A 72 1.57 14.00 -6.13
C ASN A 72 0.61 14.57 -7.19
N GLY A 73 -0.46 13.83 -7.54
CA GLY A 73 -1.48 14.26 -8.47
C GLY A 73 -1.13 13.91 -9.92
N MET A 74 -1.33 12.65 -10.30
CA MET A 74 -1.68 12.21 -11.66
C MET A 74 -2.08 10.72 -11.61
N SER A 75 -3.36 10.42 -11.84
CA SER A 75 -3.77 9.32 -12.73
C SER A 75 -5.21 9.54 -13.17
N SER A 76 -5.43 9.44 -14.47
CA SER A 76 -6.70 9.55 -15.19
C SER A 76 -7.65 8.35 -14.99
N GLY A 77 -7.36 7.48 -14.03
CA GLY A 77 -8.17 6.30 -13.74
C GLY A 77 -9.38 6.68 -12.89
N GLN A 78 -10.53 6.85 -13.54
CA GLN A 78 -11.81 6.88 -12.83
C GLN A 78 -11.95 5.60 -12.01
N PHE A 79 -12.24 5.75 -10.72
CA PHE A 79 -12.80 4.67 -9.93
C PHE A 79 -14.13 4.28 -10.59
N HIS A 80 -14.23 3.05 -11.06
CA HIS A 80 -15.53 2.43 -11.32
C HIS A 80 -15.75 1.41 -10.20
N GLU A 81 -16.90 1.57 -9.54
CA GLU A 81 -17.41 0.74 -8.45
C GLU A 81 -17.77 -0.67 -8.92
#